data_AF-A0AAU9JBR5-F1
#
_entry.id   AF-A0AAU9JBR5-F1
#
_cell.length_a   1.000
_cell.length_b   1.000
_cell.length_c   1.000
_cell.angle_alpha   90.00
_cell.angle_beta   90.00
_cell.angle_gamma   90.00
#
_symmetry.space_group_name_H-M   'P 1'
#
loop_
_entity.id
_entity.type
_entity.pdbx_description
1 polymer ?
#
loop_
_entity_poly.entity_id
_entity_poly.type
_entity_poly.pdbx_seq_one_letter_code
_entity_poly.pdbx_strand_id
1 'polypeptide(L)'
;MSESVNPLSPEEVAQFNETLATFNNTKDLSHAEALFHLLDRNRNGLLSREEIRIVMNQVSAHGFSDGEAQRFVETFDKNGDGQIDLREFVEFLRTKI
;
A
#
# COMPACT_ATOMS: atom_id res chain seq x y z
N MET A 1 2.84 -4.42 -24.19
CA MET A 1 2.03 -3.30 -23.71
C MET A 1 2.43 -3.12 -22.26
N SER A 2 3.30 -2.16 -21.98
CA SER A 2 3.76 -1.90 -20.62
C SER A 2 2.67 -1.10 -19.92
N GLU A 3 2.01 -1.69 -18.92
CA GLU A 3 1.18 -0.93 -17.98
C GLU A 3 2.11 0.01 -17.23
N SER A 4 2.20 1.25 -17.71
CA SER A 4 2.95 2.30 -17.06
C SER A 4 2.18 2.71 -15.80
N VAL A 5 2.45 2.03 -14.70
CA VAL A 5 1.99 2.44 -13.37
C VAL A 5 2.62 3.80 -13.10
N ASN A 6 1.81 4.86 -13.14
CA ASN A 6 2.31 6.22 -12.97
C ASN A 6 2.72 6.43 -11.50
N PRO A 7 3.93 6.95 -11.24
CA PRO A 7 4.36 7.29 -9.89
C PRO A 7 3.44 8.35 -9.27
N LEU A 8 3.30 8.33 -7.95
CA LEU A 8 2.57 9.33 -7.17
C LEU A 8 3.15 10.73 -7.37
N SER A 9 2.28 11.72 -7.47
CA SER A 9 2.68 13.12 -7.40
C SER A 9 3.18 13.46 -5.98
N PRO A 10 4.07 14.46 -5.83
CA PRO A 10 4.61 14.83 -4.51
C PRO A 10 3.53 15.22 -3.49
N GLU A 11 2.41 15.76 -3.96
CA GLU A 11 1.21 16.03 -3.15
C GLU A 11 0.52 14.74 -2.64
N GLU A 12 0.39 13.72 -3.51
CA GLU A 12 -0.18 12.42 -3.13
C GLU A 12 0.73 11.69 -2.13
N VAL A 13 2.06 11.78 -2.30
CA VAL A 13 3.05 11.21 -1.36
C VAL A 13 2.93 11.87 0.01
N ALA A 14 2.79 13.19 0.07
CA ALA A 14 2.61 13.91 1.33
C ALA A 14 1.30 13.49 2.02
N GLN A 15 0.21 13.42 1.26
CA GLN A 15 -1.08 12.97 1.78
C GLN A 15 -1.04 11.53 2.28
N PHE A 16 -0.32 10.65 1.58
CA PHE A 16 -0.12 9.26 2.00
C PHE A 16 0.62 9.16 3.34
N ASN A 17 1.74 9.86 3.49
CA ASN A 17 2.52 9.87 4.73
C ASN A 17 1.71 10.43 5.91
N GLU A 18 0.93 11.49 5.68
CA GLU A 18 0.05 12.06 6.70
C GLU A 18 -1.07 11.09 7.09
N THR A 19 -1.69 10.43 6.09
CA THR A 19 -2.75 9.45 6.33
C THR A 19 -2.22 8.21 7.04
N LEU A 20 -0.99 7.75 6.72
CA LEU A 20 -0.33 6.64 7.43
C LEU A 20 -0.05 6.98 8.89
N ALA A 21 0.51 8.17 9.15
CA ALA A 21 0.79 8.62 10.51
C ALA A 21 -0.50 8.72 11.33
N THR A 22 -1.56 9.26 10.72
CA THR A 22 -2.88 9.38 11.34
C THR A 22 -3.51 8.01 11.58
N PHE A 23 -3.46 7.11 10.59
CA PHE A 23 -3.93 5.73 10.73
C PHE A 23 -3.20 5.00 11.86
N ASN A 24 -1.88 5.15 11.96
CA ASN A 24 -1.12 4.48 13.00
C ASN A 24 -1.54 4.91 14.41
N ASN A 25 -1.96 6.17 14.58
CA ASN A 25 -2.42 6.74 15.84
C ASN A 25 -3.91 6.42 16.13
N THR A 26 -4.77 6.47 15.11
CA THR A 26 -6.23 6.33 15.25
C THR A 26 -6.75 4.91 15.06
N LYS A 27 -6.01 4.07 14.30
CA LYS A 27 -6.42 2.74 13.82
C LYS A 27 -7.76 2.72 13.08
N ASP A 28 -8.11 3.85 12.49
CA ASP A 28 -9.42 4.05 11.90
C ASP A 28 -9.50 3.48 10.48
N LEU A 29 -10.53 2.68 10.23
CA LEU A 29 -10.72 1.97 8.95
C LEU A 29 -10.82 2.93 7.76
N SER A 30 -11.42 4.10 7.95
CA SER A 30 -11.59 5.07 6.87
C SER A 30 -10.26 5.61 6.36
N HIS A 31 -9.24 5.70 7.24
CA HIS A 31 -7.90 6.08 6.83
C HIS A 31 -7.17 4.94 6.11
N ALA A 32 -7.42 3.68 6.49
CA ALA A 32 -6.88 2.53 5.76
C ALA A 32 -7.46 2.44 4.34
N GLU A 33 -8.76 2.70 4.17
CA GLU A 33 -9.37 2.78 2.83
C GLU A 33 -8.79 3.92 2.00
N ALA A 34 -8.57 5.10 2.60
CA ALA A 34 -7.94 6.23 1.92
C ALA A 34 -6.51 5.89 1.46
N LEU A 35 -5.71 5.22 2.31
CA LEU A 35 -4.38 4.75 1.95
C LEU A 35 -4.41 3.72 0.83
N PHE A 36 -5.36 2.80 0.88
CA PHE A 36 -5.54 1.78 -0.15
C PHE A 36 -5.85 2.43 -1.50
N HIS A 37 -6.76 3.39 -1.55
CA HIS A 37 -7.09 4.11 -2.79
C HIS A 37 -5.93 4.97 -3.33
N LEU A 38 -5.03 5.42 -2.46
CA LEU A 38 -3.80 6.11 -2.90
C LEU A 38 -2.79 5.12 -3.49
N LEU A 39 -2.75 3.89 -2.99
CA LEU A 39 -1.88 2.81 -3.47
C LEU A 39 -2.40 2.16 -4.76
N ASP A 40 -3.71 1.99 -4.88
CA ASP A 40 -4.41 1.33 -5.99
C ASP A 40 -4.50 2.27 -7.21
N ARG A 41 -3.50 2.16 -8.11
CA ARG A 41 -3.36 3.09 -9.24
C ARG A 41 -4.28 2.72 -10.39
N ASN A 42 -4.48 1.43 -10.61
CA ASN A 42 -5.38 0.93 -11.65
C ASN A 42 -6.85 0.90 -11.17
N ARG A 43 -7.11 1.18 -9.88
CA ARG A 43 -8.45 1.14 -9.26
C ARG A 43 -9.15 -0.19 -9.44
N ASN A 44 -8.36 -1.28 -9.41
CA ASN A 44 -8.88 -2.63 -9.53
C ASN A 44 -9.33 -3.18 -8.16
N GLY A 45 -9.10 -2.46 -7.06
CA GLY A 45 -9.40 -2.90 -5.71
C GLY A 45 -8.38 -3.90 -5.13
N LEU A 46 -7.20 -4.04 -5.76
CA LEU A 46 -6.17 -5.02 -5.45
C LEU A 46 -4.77 -4.39 -5.61
N LEU A 47 -3.97 -4.40 -4.54
CA LEU A 47 -2.62 -3.89 -4.61
C LEU A 47 -1.66 -4.95 -5.14
N SER A 48 -1.14 -4.70 -6.34
CA SER A 48 -0.11 -5.55 -6.92
C SER A 48 1.25 -5.26 -6.28
N ARG A 49 2.14 -6.26 -6.27
CA ARG A 49 3.54 -6.10 -5.85
C ARG A 49 4.24 -4.88 -6.48
N GLU A 50 3.91 -4.58 -7.73
CA GLU A 50 4.53 -3.50 -8.50
C GLU A 50 4.04 -2.12 -8.03
N GLU A 51 2.74 -1.99 -7.75
CA GLU A 51 2.13 -0.77 -7.21
C GLU A 51 2.66 -0.47 -5.81
N ILE A 52 2.72 -1.49 -4.95
CA ILE A 52 3.31 -1.38 -3.61
C ILE A 52 4.77 -0.96 -3.72
N ARG A 53 5.57 -1.57 -4.61
CA ARG A 53 6.98 -1.23 -4.75
C ARG A 53 7.19 0.22 -5.18
N ILE A 54 6.39 0.71 -6.14
CA ILE A 54 6.47 2.09 -6.64
C ILE A 54 6.13 3.06 -5.53
N VAL A 55 4.97 2.90 -4.89
CA VAL A 55 4.53 3.81 -3.83
C VAL A 55 5.46 3.76 -2.63
N MET A 56 5.88 2.57 -2.20
CA MET A 56 6.77 2.42 -1.05
C MET A 56 8.15 3.06 -1.30
N ASN A 57 8.67 3.03 -2.53
CA ASN A 57 9.87 3.79 -2.88
C ASN A 57 9.69 5.31 -2.82
N GLN A 58 8.47 5.80 -3.04
CA GLN A 58 8.19 7.24 -3.01
C GLN A 58 7.91 7.75 -1.60
N VAL A 59 7.29 6.93 -0.76
CA VAL A 59 6.84 7.33 0.59
C VAL A 59 7.89 7.01 1.67
N SER A 60 8.66 5.92 1.50
CA SER A 60 9.75 5.58 2.43
C SER A 60 11.04 6.29 2.04
N ALA A 61 11.54 7.16 2.91
CA ALA A 61 12.84 7.82 2.75
C ALA A 61 14.03 6.83 2.66
N HIS A 62 13.84 5.59 3.16
CA HIS A 62 14.85 4.53 3.11
C HIS A 62 14.77 3.65 1.84
N GLY A 63 13.76 3.85 0.99
CA GLY A 63 13.46 2.93 -0.10
C GLY A 63 12.91 1.59 0.42
N PHE A 64 12.15 0.91 -0.42
CA PHE A 64 11.63 -0.43 -0.12
C PHE A 64 12.18 -1.38 -1.17
N SER A 65 12.96 -2.37 -0.74
CA SER A 65 13.59 -3.31 -1.66
C SER A 65 12.58 -4.29 -2.23
N ASP A 66 12.81 -4.85 -3.43
CA ASP A 66 11.94 -5.91 -3.99
C ASP A 66 11.72 -7.07 -3.01
N GLY A 67 12.75 -7.45 -2.23
CA GLY A 67 12.62 -8.48 -1.21
C GLY A 67 11.73 -8.09 -0.02
N GLU A 68 11.62 -6.81 0.31
CA GLU A 68 10.70 -6.33 1.34
C GLU A 68 9.28 -6.26 0.80
N ALA A 69 9.08 -5.75 -0.42
CA ALA A 69 7.79 -5.77 -1.09
C ALA A 69 7.25 -7.19 -1.25
N GLN A 70 8.10 -8.14 -1.64
CA GLN A 70 7.72 -9.54 -1.76
C GLN A 70 7.36 -10.15 -0.41
N ARG A 71 8.17 -9.94 0.64
CA ARG A 71 7.83 -10.38 1.99
C ARG A 71 6.55 -9.75 2.52
N PHE A 72 6.30 -8.49 2.16
CA PHE A 72 5.08 -7.78 2.50
C PHE A 72 3.89 -8.45 1.81
N VAL A 73 3.93 -8.65 0.49
CA VAL A 73 2.87 -9.39 -0.20
C VAL A 73 2.70 -10.78 0.41
N GLU A 74 3.74 -11.60 0.53
CA GLU A 74 3.66 -12.96 1.10
C GLU A 74 3.13 -13.02 2.55
N THR A 75 3.31 -11.96 3.34
CA THR A 75 2.82 -11.93 4.73
C THR A 75 1.35 -11.48 4.82
N PHE A 76 0.88 -10.73 3.83
CA PHE A 76 -0.43 -10.07 3.85
C PHE A 76 -1.44 -10.77 2.95
N ASP A 77 -0.98 -11.28 1.82
CA ASP A 77 -1.68 -12.14 0.88
C ASP A 77 -2.03 -13.45 1.58
N LYS A 78 -3.23 -13.50 2.16
CA LYS A 78 -3.76 -14.70 2.82
C LYS A 78 -4.41 -15.62 1.81
N ASN A 79 -4.91 -15.05 0.71
CA ASN A 79 -5.64 -15.76 -0.32
C ASN A 79 -4.70 -16.46 -1.34
N GLY A 80 -3.43 -16.04 -1.40
CA GLY A 80 -2.36 -16.58 -2.24
C GLY A 80 -2.39 -16.12 -3.70
N ASP A 81 -3.06 -15.00 -4.02
CA ASP A 81 -3.21 -14.50 -5.39
C ASP A 81 -2.05 -13.59 -5.84
N GLY A 82 -1.11 -13.30 -4.95
CA GLY A 82 0.03 -12.42 -5.18
C GLY A 82 -0.32 -10.94 -5.20
N GLN A 83 -1.54 -10.59 -4.77
CA GLN A 83 -2.03 -9.22 -4.61
C GLN A 83 -2.57 -9.06 -3.19
N ILE A 84 -2.80 -7.82 -2.76
CA ILE A 84 -3.39 -7.55 -1.45
C ILE A 84 -4.73 -6.87 -1.68
N ASP A 85 -5.81 -7.51 -1.27
CA ASP A 85 -7.12 -6.88 -1.31
C ASP A 85 -7.35 -5.92 -0.13
N LEU A 86 -8.32 -5.01 -0.28
CA LEU A 86 -8.62 -4.01 0.76
C LEU A 86 -8.88 -4.66 2.13
N ARG A 87 -9.49 -5.85 2.15
CA ARG A 87 -9.80 -6.54 3.40
C ARG A 87 -8.53 -7.05 4.05
N GLU A 88 -7.65 -7.71 3.29
CA GLU A 88 -6.34 -8.18 3.76
C GLU A 88 -5.48 -7.03 4.29
N PHE A 89 -5.43 -5.91 3.56
CA PHE A 89 -4.70 -4.70 3.97
C PHE A 89 -5.20 -4.17 5.32
N VAL A 90 -6.51 -4.01 5.46
CA VAL A 90 -7.15 -3.55 6.70
C VAL A 90 -6.94 -4.53 7.85
N GLU A 91 -7.11 -5.83 7.60
CA GLU A 91 -6.97 -6.86 8.63
C GLU A 91 -5.54 -6.89 9.18
N PHE A 92 -4.55 -6.76 8.30
CA PHE A 92 -3.15 -6.67 8.70
C PHE A 92 -2.91 -5.44 9.57
N LEU A 93 -3.35 -4.27 9.10
CA LEU A 93 -3.14 -3.00 9.79
C LEU A 93 -3.77 -2.99 11.19
N ARG A 94 -4.81 -3.80 11.40
CA ARG A 94 -5.44 -4.04 12.71
C ARG A 94 -4.76 -5.13 13.55
N THR A 95 -4.11 -6.11 12.94
CA THR A 95 -3.61 -7.32 13.63
C THR A 95 -2.20 -7.17 14.17
N LYS A 96 -1.35 -6.35 13.55
CA LYS A 96 0.11 -6.36 13.80
C LYS A 96 0.65 -5.16 14.60
N ILE A 97 -0.20 -4.43 15.33
CA ILE A 97 0.22 -3.34 16.22
C ILE A 97 -0.48 -3.44 17.58
#